data_AF-A0A1I2KB85-F1
#
_entry.id   AF-A0A1I2KB85-F1
#
_cell.length_a   1.000
_cell.length_b   1.000
_cell.length_c   1.000
_cell.angle_alpha   90.00
_cell.angle_beta   90.00
_cell.angle_gamma   90.00
#
_symmetry.space_group_name_H-M   'P 1'
#
loop_
_entity.id
_entity.type
_entity.pdbx_description
1 polymer ?
#
loop_
_entity_poly.entity_id
_entity_poly.type
_entity_poly.pdbx_seq_one_letter_code
_entity_poly.pdbx_strand_id
1 'polypeptide(L)'
;MTALAEPQSGAHLPPLPVTRVAYPAPADTTGWRTPVDRDREREAADAETLARQNLEWSLFERAHALSVRHASAAWERRFRRPLVPYALAALFRQRTADGMVVTAATRLWLAGPEPSDPVDLLSALVALARGRDPRQPWDVRTALANRHDVPDDAVYTGLALSSLDTRTGTFAEACAAARSELHIPGTILYLAGDPAVQGGQRALVADRRGADGHNALTISSHEALSTPVILSRWPYTRVALPLLYERSGYGPVLRQMTELDGEIQAADEQRRGVPSWRRGR
;
A
#
# COMPACT_ATOMS: atom_id res chain seq x y z
N MET A 1 -87.10 66.15 -8.18
CA MET A 1 -87.79 65.11 -8.96
C MET A 1 -87.31 65.18 -10.40
N THR A 2 -86.30 64.38 -10.75
CA THR A 2 -85.94 64.15 -12.16
C THR A 2 -85.27 62.79 -12.30
N ALA A 3 -85.90 61.97 -13.14
CA ALA A 3 -85.60 60.67 -13.72
C ALA A 3 -84.29 59.93 -13.39
N LEU A 4 -84.48 58.69 -12.91
CA LEU A 4 -83.61 57.53 -13.14
C LEU A 4 -83.55 57.21 -14.64
N ALA A 5 -82.35 56.95 -15.16
CA ALA A 5 -82.13 56.31 -16.45
C ALA A 5 -81.50 54.94 -16.23
N GLU A 6 -82.12 53.94 -16.84
CA GLU A 6 -81.79 52.52 -16.85
C GLU A 6 -80.58 52.17 -17.76
N PRO A 7 -80.05 50.94 -17.66
CA PRO A 7 -78.69 50.58 -18.09
C PRO A 7 -78.63 50.17 -19.56
N GLN A 8 -77.50 50.48 -20.22
CA GLN A 8 -77.16 49.85 -21.50
C GLN A 8 -76.34 48.59 -21.28
N SER A 9 -76.98 47.48 -21.67
CA SER A 9 -76.43 46.15 -21.85
C SER A 9 -75.49 46.10 -23.07
N GLY A 10 -74.46 45.26 -22.99
CA GLY A 10 -73.95 44.54 -24.16
C GLY A 10 -72.60 44.97 -24.73
N ALA A 11 -71.53 44.39 -24.20
CA ALA A 11 -70.35 44.07 -25.02
C ALA A 11 -69.83 42.69 -24.61
N HIS A 12 -70.33 41.65 -25.29
CA HIS A 12 -69.74 40.31 -25.27
C HIS A 12 -68.35 40.38 -25.91
N LEU A 13 -67.30 40.29 -25.10
CA LEU A 13 -65.95 40.02 -25.58
C LEU A 13 -65.85 38.54 -25.98
N PRO A 14 -65.28 38.21 -27.15
CA PRO A 14 -65.02 36.81 -27.51
C PRO A 14 -63.96 36.21 -26.57
N PRO A 15 -64.07 34.91 -26.21
CA PRO A 15 -63.05 34.25 -25.42
C PRO A 15 -61.75 34.18 -26.22
N LEU A 16 -60.66 34.67 -25.62
CA LEU A 16 -59.32 34.55 -26.19
C LEU A 16 -58.94 33.06 -26.32
N PRO A 17 -58.26 32.66 -27.40
CA PRO A 17 -57.77 31.30 -27.53
C PRO A 17 -56.72 31.02 -26.44
N VAL A 18 -57.05 30.13 -25.51
CA VAL A 18 -56.10 29.59 -24.53
C VAL A 18 -55.18 28.63 -25.27
N THR A 19 -54.08 29.15 -25.80
CA THR A 19 -52.96 28.32 -26.24
C THR A 19 -52.41 27.64 -25.00
N ARG A 20 -52.77 26.37 -24.77
CA ARG A 20 -52.12 25.53 -23.76
C ARG A 20 -50.66 25.38 -24.19
N VAL A 21 -49.80 26.26 -23.66
CA VAL A 21 -48.37 26.02 -23.67
C VAL A 21 -48.18 24.76 -22.84
N ALA A 22 -47.91 23.64 -23.51
CA ALA A 22 -47.45 22.44 -22.84
C ALA A 22 -46.21 22.86 -22.05
N TYR A 23 -46.29 22.83 -20.72
CA TYR A 23 -45.09 22.92 -19.90
C TYR A 23 -44.16 21.82 -20.40
N PRO A 24 -42.95 22.16 -20.91
CA PRO A 24 -41.97 21.12 -21.16
C PRO A 24 -41.79 20.40 -19.83
N ALA A 25 -42.05 19.09 -19.82
CA ALA A 25 -41.66 18.25 -18.70
C ALA A 25 -40.19 18.59 -18.41
N PRO A 26 -39.82 18.90 -17.16
CA PRO A 26 -38.44 19.22 -16.85
C PRO A 26 -37.61 18.05 -17.36
N ALA A 27 -36.71 18.36 -18.30
CA ALA A 27 -35.69 17.43 -18.71
C ALA A 27 -35.00 16.92 -17.44
N ASP A 28 -34.70 15.63 -17.44
CA ASP A 28 -34.04 14.86 -16.40
C ASP A 28 -32.56 15.31 -16.23
N THR A 29 -32.35 16.61 -16.02
CA THR A 29 -31.04 17.30 -16.12
C THR A 29 -30.71 18.13 -14.88
N THR A 30 -31.34 17.83 -13.75
CA THR A 30 -30.77 18.24 -12.47
C THR A 30 -30.02 17.05 -11.92
N GLY A 31 -28.70 17.17 -11.72
CA GLY A 31 -27.87 16.16 -11.04
C GLY A 31 -28.23 15.95 -9.57
N TRP A 32 -29.53 15.99 -9.24
CA TRP A 32 -30.11 15.76 -7.94
C TRP A 32 -30.10 14.26 -7.66
N ARG A 33 -29.08 13.83 -6.92
CA ARG A 33 -29.04 12.48 -6.35
C ARG A 33 -30.05 12.37 -5.22
N THR A 34 -30.83 11.29 -5.21
CA THR A 34 -31.75 11.03 -4.11
C THR A 34 -30.97 10.79 -2.81
N PRO A 35 -31.55 11.02 -1.62
CA PRO A 35 -30.89 10.70 -0.36
C PRO A 35 -30.39 9.24 -0.30
N VAL A 36 -31.17 8.30 -0.84
CA VAL A 36 -30.81 6.86 -0.90
C VAL A 36 -29.58 6.63 -1.78
N ASP A 37 -29.45 7.33 -2.90
CA ASP A 37 -28.26 7.20 -3.75
C ASP A 37 -27.02 7.79 -3.08
N ARG A 38 -27.17 8.91 -2.35
CA ARG A 38 -26.07 9.49 -1.55
C ARG A 38 -25.64 8.55 -0.41
N ASP A 39 -26.59 7.88 0.24
CA ASP A 39 -26.29 6.94 1.31
C ASP A 39 -25.56 5.69 0.77
N ARG A 40 -26.02 5.12 -0.37
CA ARG A 40 -25.32 4.00 -1.03
C ARG A 40 -23.91 4.37 -1.50
N GLU A 41 -23.73 5.57 -2.04
CA GLU A 41 -22.41 6.06 -2.44
C GLU A 41 -21.48 6.21 -1.24
N ARG A 42 -22.02 6.70 -0.11
CA ARG A 42 -21.27 6.81 1.14
C ARG A 42 -20.90 5.44 1.69
N GLU A 43 -21.84 4.50 1.73
CA GLU A 43 -21.59 3.11 2.14
C GLU A 43 -20.53 2.44 1.26
N ALA A 44 -20.58 2.65 -0.06
CA ALA A 44 -19.59 2.13 -0.99
C ALA A 44 -18.20 2.74 -0.75
N ALA A 45 -18.12 4.07 -0.53
CA ALA A 45 -16.87 4.76 -0.24
C ALA A 45 -16.26 4.32 1.11
N ASP A 46 -17.10 4.10 2.12
CA ASP A 46 -16.69 3.60 3.43
C ASP A 46 -16.19 2.14 3.32
N ALA A 47 -16.87 1.29 2.54
CA ALA A 47 -16.44 -0.09 2.28
C ALA A 47 -15.11 -0.17 1.51
N GLU A 48 -14.91 0.69 0.50
CA GLU A 48 -13.65 0.80 -0.24
C GLU A 48 -12.51 1.26 0.68
N THR A 49 -12.78 2.27 1.51
CA THR A 49 -11.82 2.77 2.50
C THR A 49 -11.39 1.68 3.48
N LEU A 50 -12.34 0.90 3.99
CA LEU A 50 -12.08 -0.20 4.89
C LEU A 50 -11.27 -1.33 4.21
N ALA A 51 -11.63 -1.69 2.98
CA ALA A 51 -10.90 -2.71 2.21
C ALA A 51 -9.44 -2.31 1.97
N ARG A 52 -9.19 -1.05 1.61
CA ARG A 52 -7.84 -0.50 1.44
C ARG A 52 -7.03 -0.58 2.74
N GLN A 53 -7.64 -0.27 3.88
CA GLN A 53 -6.97 -0.29 5.17
C GLN A 53 -6.67 -1.71 5.66
N ASN A 54 -7.61 -2.63 5.48
CA ASN A 54 -7.38 -4.04 5.78
C ASN A 54 -6.21 -4.62 4.97
N LEU A 55 -6.11 -4.23 3.68
CA LEU A 55 -4.97 -4.59 2.86
C LEU A 55 -3.67 -3.98 3.40
N GLU A 56 -3.67 -2.70 3.74
CA GLU A 56 -2.49 -2.01 4.30
C GLU A 56 -1.99 -2.67 5.58
N TRP A 57 -2.92 -2.98 6.49
CA TRP A 57 -2.60 -3.66 7.74
C TRP A 57 -2.04 -5.06 7.48
N SER A 58 -2.62 -5.79 6.51
CA SER A 58 -2.13 -7.12 6.13
C SER A 58 -0.72 -7.07 5.51
N LEU A 59 -0.41 -6.03 4.72
CA LEU A 59 0.93 -5.78 4.19
C LEU A 59 1.92 -5.48 5.31
N PHE A 60 1.52 -4.61 6.24
CA PHE A 60 2.33 -4.27 7.42
C PHE A 60 2.61 -5.51 8.30
N GLU A 61 1.59 -6.29 8.65
CA GLU A 61 1.76 -7.51 9.46
C GLU A 61 2.67 -8.53 8.77
N ARG A 62 2.60 -8.64 7.43
CA ARG A 62 3.53 -9.49 6.67
C ARG A 62 4.97 -8.98 6.74
N ALA A 63 5.19 -7.68 6.62
CA ALA A 63 6.51 -7.05 6.77
C ALA A 63 7.06 -7.18 8.22
N HIS A 64 6.18 -7.06 9.22
CA HIS A 64 6.54 -7.30 10.61
C HIS A 64 6.93 -8.76 10.86
N ALA A 65 6.15 -9.72 10.34
CA ALA A 65 6.48 -11.14 10.41
C ALA A 65 7.81 -11.47 9.71
N LEU A 66 8.14 -10.81 8.60
CA LEU A 66 9.47 -10.91 7.97
C LEU A 66 10.56 -10.51 8.96
N SER A 67 10.43 -9.37 9.64
CA SER A 67 11.44 -8.89 10.59
C SER A 67 11.67 -9.86 11.76
N VAL A 68 10.60 -10.40 12.34
CA VAL A 68 10.70 -11.39 13.42
C VAL A 68 11.40 -12.67 12.94
N ARG A 69 11.00 -13.20 11.78
CA ARG A 69 11.61 -14.41 11.19
C ARG A 69 13.07 -14.18 10.80
N HIS A 70 13.38 -12.99 10.31
CA HIS A 70 14.74 -12.60 9.96
C HIS A 70 15.63 -12.57 11.21
N ALA A 71 15.17 -11.96 12.31
CA ALA A 71 15.89 -11.95 13.58
C ALA A 71 16.15 -13.37 14.10
N SER A 72 15.15 -14.25 14.07
CA SER A 72 15.32 -15.68 14.45
C SER A 72 16.37 -16.37 13.58
N ALA A 73 16.25 -16.25 12.26
CA ALA A 73 17.16 -16.90 11.33
C ALA A 73 18.60 -16.36 11.43
N ALA A 74 18.77 -15.06 11.64
CA ALA A 74 20.07 -14.44 11.82
C ALA A 74 20.71 -14.88 13.15
N TRP A 75 19.92 -14.91 14.24
CA TRP A 75 20.36 -15.40 15.55
C TRP A 75 20.82 -16.86 15.49
N GLU A 76 20.01 -17.76 14.93
CA GLU A 76 20.33 -19.18 14.82
C GLU A 76 21.63 -19.43 14.03
N ARG A 77 21.89 -18.61 13.01
CA ARG A 77 23.01 -18.81 12.08
C ARG A 77 24.27 -18.02 12.41
N ARG A 78 24.24 -17.16 13.43
CA ARG A 78 25.26 -16.14 13.76
C ARG A 78 26.71 -16.64 13.82
N PHE A 79 26.95 -17.88 14.25
CA PHE A 79 28.31 -18.43 14.41
C PHE A 79 28.81 -19.32 13.27
N ARG A 80 27.92 -19.80 12.39
CA ARG A 80 28.29 -20.80 11.37
C ARG A 80 28.11 -20.30 9.96
N ARG A 81 26.99 -19.65 9.69
CA ARG A 81 26.64 -19.16 8.35
C ARG A 81 25.87 -17.84 8.49
N PRO A 82 26.54 -16.80 9.03
CA PRO A 82 25.89 -15.55 9.39
C PRO A 82 25.11 -14.98 8.21
N LEU A 83 23.98 -14.35 8.51
CA LEU A 83 23.22 -13.57 7.53
C LEU A 83 23.71 -12.12 7.59
N VAL A 84 23.58 -11.39 6.49
CA VAL A 84 23.65 -9.92 6.56
C VAL A 84 22.49 -9.42 7.42
N PRO A 85 22.59 -8.23 8.05
CA PRO A 85 21.52 -7.71 8.89
C PRO A 85 20.34 -7.15 8.08
N TYR A 86 20.15 -7.60 6.83
CA TYR A 86 19.12 -7.12 5.91
C TYR A 86 18.35 -8.28 5.27
N ALA A 87 17.04 -8.12 5.15
CA ALA A 87 16.15 -9.04 4.46
C ALA A 87 15.15 -8.25 3.62
N LEU A 88 14.84 -8.73 2.42
CA LEU A 88 13.89 -8.10 1.50
C LEU A 88 12.69 -9.00 1.26
N ALA A 89 11.52 -8.41 1.08
CA ALA A 89 10.32 -9.08 0.64
C ALA A 89 9.59 -8.27 -0.43
N ALA A 90 9.38 -8.88 -1.60
CA ALA A 90 8.36 -8.44 -2.54
C ALA A 90 7.01 -8.96 -2.05
N LEU A 91 6.05 -8.06 -1.86
CA LEU A 91 4.73 -8.34 -1.30
C LEU A 91 3.69 -8.45 -2.41
N PHE A 92 2.82 -9.44 -2.27
CA PHE A 92 1.80 -9.75 -3.24
C PHE A 92 0.44 -9.82 -2.59
N ARG A 93 -0.60 -9.40 -3.31
CA ARG A 93 -1.98 -9.60 -2.92
C ARG A 93 -2.64 -10.62 -3.84
N GLN A 94 -3.50 -11.44 -3.26
CA GLN A 94 -4.28 -12.44 -3.99
C GLN A 94 -5.71 -12.45 -3.45
N ARG A 95 -6.69 -12.56 -4.35
CA ARG A 95 -8.08 -12.74 -3.96
C ARG A 95 -8.36 -14.23 -3.77
N THR A 96 -8.89 -14.59 -2.61
CA THR A 96 -9.32 -15.94 -2.24
C THR A 96 -10.82 -15.96 -1.99
N ALA A 97 -11.40 -17.15 -1.76
CA ALA A 97 -12.81 -17.28 -1.38
C ALA A 97 -13.14 -16.50 -0.10
N ASP A 98 -12.19 -16.45 0.84
CA ASP A 98 -12.35 -15.82 2.15
C ASP A 98 -11.90 -14.34 2.18
N GLY A 99 -11.48 -13.79 1.05
CA GLY A 99 -11.07 -12.39 0.92
C GLY A 99 -9.66 -12.18 0.38
N MET A 100 -9.06 -11.02 0.64
CA MET A 100 -7.72 -10.68 0.16
C MET A 100 -6.65 -11.23 1.12
N VAL A 101 -5.69 -11.97 0.58
CA VAL A 101 -4.53 -12.50 1.32
C VAL A 101 -3.26 -11.83 0.80
N VAL A 102 -2.34 -11.54 1.71
CA VAL A 102 -1.01 -11.01 1.38
C VAL A 102 0.04 -12.12 1.49
N THR A 103 0.79 -12.37 0.43
CA THR A 103 1.93 -13.29 0.38
C THR A 103 3.24 -12.55 0.11
N ALA A 104 4.38 -13.22 0.25
CA ALA A 104 5.69 -12.59 0.10
C ALA A 104 6.71 -13.52 -0.54
N ALA A 105 7.47 -12.98 -1.49
CA ALA A 105 8.69 -13.59 -2.00
C ALA A 105 9.88 -12.91 -1.31
N THR A 106 10.67 -13.67 -0.55
CA THR A 106 11.68 -13.14 0.36
C THR A 106 13.09 -13.47 -0.09
N ARG A 107 14.02 -12.55 0.17
CA ARG A 107 15.46 -12.73 0.02
C ARG A 107 16.18 -12.49 1.34
N LEU A 108 16.97 -13.48 1.73
CA LEU A 108 17.97 -13.40 2.79
C LEU A 108 19.35 -13.55 2.16
N TRP A 109 20.30 -12.71 2.54
CA TRP A 109 21.69 -12.84 2.09
C TRP A 109 22.56 -13.42 3.19
N LEU A 110 23.54 -14.20 2.78
CA LEU A 110 24.60 -14.65 3.67
C LEU A 110 25.61 -13.51 3.82
N ALA A 111 26.13 -13.34 5.02
CA ALA A 111 27.29 -12.49 5.22
C ALA A 111 28.50 -13.12 4.51
N GLY A 112 29.29 -12.27 3.86
CA GLY A 112 30.41 -12.66 3.01
C GLY A 112 31.22 -11.44 2.58
N PRO A 113 32.07 -11.56 1.54
CA PRO A 113 32.85 -10.44 1.01
C PRO A 113 32.01 -9.40 0.25
N GLU A 114 30.74 -9.72 -0.01
CA GLU A 114 29.78 -8.84 -0.68
C GLU A 114 29.39 -7.64 0.20
N PRO A 115 28.82 -6.57 -0.40
CA PRO A 115 28.45 -5.37 0.32
C PRO A 115 27.52 -5.68 1.49
N SER A 116 27.89 -5.20 2.67
CA SER A 116 27.04 -5.20 3.85
C SER A 116 26.19 -3.93 3.94
N ASP A 117 26.38 -2.97 3.04
CA ASP A 117 25.57 -1.75 3.00
C ASP A 117 24.22 -2.01 2.29
N PRO A 118 23.08 -1.64 2.89
CA PRO A 118 21.77 -1.87 2.30
C PRO A 118 21.53 -1.07 1.00
N VAL A 119 22.15 0.10 0.85
CA VAL A 119 22.05 0.93 -0.36
C VAL A 119 22.75 0.22 -1.52
N ASP A 120 23.94 -0.34 -1.31
CA ASP A 120 24.67 -1.08 -2.34
C ASP A 120 23.92 -2.37 -2.75
N LEU A 121 23.40 -3.11 -1.76
CA LEU A 121 22.59 -4.30 -2.01
C LEU A 121 21.35 -3.97 -2.85
N LEU A 122 20.60 -2.93 -2.49
CA LEU A 122 19.43 -2.51 -3.24
C LEU A 122 19.80 -1.99 -4.64
N SER A 123 20.88 -1.21 -4.76
CA SER A 123 21.37 -0.71 -6.04
C SER A 123 21.74 -1.86 -7.00
N ALA A 124 22.35 -2.93 -6.48
CA ALA A 124 22.64 -4.13 -7.26
C ALA A 124 21.36 -4.84 -7.74
N LEU A 125 20.31 -4.90 -6.91
CA LEU A 125 19.01 -5.44 -7.33
C LEU A 125 18.32 -4.56 -8.37
N VAL A 126 18.42 -3.23 -8.25
CA VAL A 126 17.92 -2.29 -9.26
C VAL A 126 18.63 -2.52 -10.59
N ALA A 127 19.96 -2.63 -10.59
CA ALA A 127 20.74 -2.92 -11.78
C ALA A 127 20.36 -4.28 -12.40
N LEU A 128 20.17 -5.31 -11.57
CA LEU A 128 19.72 -6.63 -12.00
C LEU A 128 18.32 -6.55 -12.64
N ALA A 129 17.39 -5.81 -12.03
CA ALA A 129 16.04 -5.63 -12.57
C ALA A 129 16.07 -4.85 -13.89
N ARG A 130 16.86 -3.78 -14.00
CA ARG A 130 17.03 -2.99 -15.24
C ARG A 130 17.70 -3.78 -16.36
N GLY A 131 18.61 -4.69 -16.02
CA GLY A 131 19.30 -5.56 -16.98
C GLY A 131 18.46 -6.71 -17.52
N ARG A 132 17.18 -6.82 -17.15
CA ARG A 132 16.28 -7.89 -17.63
C ARG A 132 16.09 -7.81 -19.15
N ASP A 133 16.08 -8.97 -19.81
CA ASP A 133 15.72 -9.04 -21.23
C ASP A 133 14.21 -8.83 -21.38
N PRO A 134 13.74 -7.75 -22.04
CA PRO A 134 12.31 -7.48 -22.19
C PRO A 134 11.59 -8.55 -23.03
N ARG A 135 12.33 -9.43 -23.74
CA ARG A 135 11.74 -10.53 -24.51
C ARG A 135 11.48 -11.78 -23.68
N GLN A 136 12.06 -11.87 -22.48
CA GLN A 136 11.93 -13.04 -21.61
C GLN A 136 10.98 -12.73 -20.45
N PRO A 137 10.20 -13.72 -19.98
CA PRO A 137 9.41 -13.55 -18.77
C PRO A 137 10.36 -13.34 -17.60
N TRP A 138 10.31 -12.17 -16.99
CA TRP A 138 11.03 -11.88 -15.75
C TRP A 138 10.06 -11.95 -14.58
N ASP A 139 10.42 -12.75 -13.58
CA ASP A 139 9.59 -12.96 -12.41
C ASP A 139 10.38 -12.64 -11.16
N VAL A 140 9.94 -11.62 -10.43
CA VAL A 140 10.61 -11.17 -9.20
C VAL A 140 10.68 -12.30 -8.15
N ARG A 141 9.72 -13.24 -8.19
CA ARG A 141 9.60 -14.36 -7.25
C ARG A 141 10.78 -15.31 -7.35
N THR A 142 11.36 -15.44 -8.54
CA THR A 142 12.51 -16.30 -8.81
C THR A 142 13.80 -15.51 -9.02
N ALA A 143 13.72 -14.32 -9.63
CA ALA A 143 14.88 -13.50 -9.95
C ALA A 143 15.46 -12.79 -8.72
N LEU A 144 14.59 -12.27 -7.84
CA LEU A 144 15.02 -11.47 -6.70
C LEU A 144 14.79 -12.14 -5.34
N ALA A 145 14.12 -13.29 -5.26
CA ALA A 145 13.85 -13.99 -4.00
C ALA A 145 14.46 -15.40 -4.00
N ASN A 146 14.88 -15.87 -2.82
CA ASN A 146 15.38 -17.24 -2.62
C ASN A 146 14.43 -18.11 -1.79
N ARG A 147 13.30 -17.55 -1.37
CA ARG A 147 12.16 -18.27 -0.79
C ARG A 147 10.87 -17.62 -1.26
N HIS A 148 10.01 -18.37 -1.92
CA HIS A 148 8.69 -17.91 -2.32
C HIS A 148 7.67 -19.05 -2.17
N ASP A 149 6.51 -18.70 -1.65
CA ASP A 149 5.28 -19.49 -1.71
C ASP A 149 4.18 -18.54 -2.17
N VAL A 150 4.35 -18.04 -3.39
CA VAL A 150 3.55 -16.95 -3.98
C VAL A 150 2.87 -17.48 -5.24
N PRO A 151 1.54 -17.62 -5.23
CA PRO A 151 0.79 -18.11 -6.39
C PRO A 151 0.96 -17.26 -7.66
N ASP A 152 0.78 -17.88 -8.83
CA ASP A 152 1.00 -17.24 -10.14
C ASP A 152 0.04 -16.11 -10.47
N ASP A 153 -1.17 -16.17 -9.93
CA ASP A 153 -2.22 -15.16 -10.05
C ASP A 153 -2.05 -14.00 -9.04
N ALA A 154 -1.12 -14.11 -8.10
CA ALA A 154 -0.86 -13.04 -7.14
C ALA A 154 -0.30 -11.79 -7.83
N VAL A 155 -0.73 -10.62 -7.36
CA VAL A 155 -0.41 -9.31 -7.94
C VAL A 155 0.57 -8.58 -7.04
N TYR A 156 1.68 -8.11 -7.61
CA TYR A 156 2.65 -7.33 -6.86
C TYR A 156 1.98 -6.07 -6.28
N THR A 157 2.31 -5.74 -5.02
CA THR A 157 1.66 -4.65 -4.28
C THR A 157 2.66 -3.73 -3.59
N GLY A 158 3.87 -4.20 -3.30
CA GLY A 158 4.88 -3.36 -2.69
C GLY A 158 6.10 -4.12 -2.20
N LEU A 159 6.98 -3.41 -1.52
CA LEU A 159 8.29 -3.88 -1.10
C LEU A 159 8.48 -3.64 0.40
N ALA A 160 9.07 -4.61 1.09
CA ALA A 160 9.48 -4.45 2.49
C ALA A 160 10.94 -4.83 2.67
N LEU A 161 11.66 -4.03 3.46
CA LEU A 161 13.01 -4.34 3.93
C LEU A 161 12.99 -4.45 5.46
N SER A 162 13.54 -5.53 5.99
CA SER A 162 13.89 -5.62 7.41
C SER A 162 15.38 -5.38 7.57
N SER A 163 15.73 -4.44 8.45
CA SER A 163 17.07 -4.25 8.97
C SER A 163 17.15 -4.75 10.42
N LEU A 164 18.24 -5.40 10.80
CA LEU A 164 18.62 -5.68 12.19
C LEU A 164 19.66 -4.66 12.70
N ASP A 165 20.23 -3.87 11.78
CA ASP A 165 20.94 -2.63 12.11
C ASP A 165 19.91 -1.54 12.33
N THR A 166 19.84 -1.06 13.57
CA THR A 166 18.84 -0.09 14.02
C THR A 166 19.51 1.23 14.37
N ARG A 167 18.71 2.28 14.56
CA ARG A 167 19.22 3.55 15.10
C ARG A 167 19.89 3.46 16.47
N THR A 168 19.70 2.36 17.20
CA THR A 168 20.30 2.12 18.51
C THR A 168 21.58 1.29 18.47
N GLY A 169 21.98 0.78 17.31
CA GLY A 169 23.17 -0.05 17.16
C GLY A 169 23.04 -1.10 16.06
N THR A 170 24.17 -1.73 15.77
CA THR A 170 24.30 -2.79 14.77
C THR A 170 23.79 -4.13 15.30
N PHE A 171 23.48 -5.05 14.39
CA PHE A 171 23.12 -6.42 14.74
C PHE A 171 24.25 -7.15 15.49
N ALA A 172 25.51 -6.85 15.19
CA ALA A 172 26.66 -7.44 15.87
C ALA A 172 26.70 -7.03 17.36
N GLU A 173 26.50 -5.74 17.64
CA GLU A 173 26.41 -5.21 19.01
C GLU A 173 25.20 -5.79 19.75
N ALA A 174 24.04 -5.82 19.08
CA ALA A 174 22.83 -6.42 19.64
C ALA A 174 23.01 -7.91 19.96
N CYS A 175 23.66 -8.66 19.08
CA CYS A 175 23.95 -10.08 19.29
C CYS A 175 24.87 -10.34 20.47
N ALA A 176 25.84 -9.46 20.72
CA ALA A 176 26.78 -9.60 21.83
C ALA A 176 26.08 -9.43 23.19
N ALA A 177 25.03 -8.60 23.25
CA ALA A 177 24.26 -8.33 24.47
C ALA A 177 23.02 -9.23 24.64
N ALA A 178 22.48 -9.76 23.53
CA ALA A 178 21.23 -10.50 23.53
C ALA A 178 21.35 -11.88 24.20
N ARG A 179 20.26 -12.28 24.89
CA ARG A 179 20.13 -13.62 25.50
C ARG A 179 19.43 -14.63 24.57
N SER A 180 18.64 -14.12 23.62
CA SER A 180 17.88 -14.89 22.64
C SER A 180 17.51 -14.00 21.44
N GLU A 181 16.99 -14.62 20.38
CA GLU A 181 16.45 -13.94 19.20
C GLU A 181 15.37 -12.89 19.52
N LEU A 182 14.63 -13.07 20.62
CA LEU A 182 13.61 -12.12 21.08
C LEU A 182 14.19 -10.77 21.52
N HIS A 183 15.47 -10.74 21.89
CA HIS A 183 16.15 -9.51 22.31
C HIS A 183 16.72 -8.73 21.12
N ILE A 184 16.72 -9.31 19.92
CA ILE A 184 17.26 -8.65 18.73
C ILE A 184 16.24 -7.62 18.22
N PRO A 185 16.56 -6.32 18.25
CA PRO A 185 15.69 -5.29 17.69
C PRO A 185 15.68 -5.35 16.16
N GLY A 186 14.82 -4.57 15.52
CA GLY A 186 14.84 -4.44 14.07
C GLY A 186 14.08 -3.22 13.59
N THR A 187 14.41 -2.77 12.38
CA THR A 187 13.68 -1.73 11.68
C THR A 187 13.03 -2.32 10.44
N ILE A 188 11.78 -1.96 10.20
CA ILE A 188 10.98 -2.36 9.05
C ILE A 188 10.78 -1.13 8.20
N LEU A 189 11.17 -1.23 6.93
CA LEU A 189 10.87 -0.24 5.90
C LEU A 189 9.87 -0.86 4.95
N TYR A 190 8.87 -0.10 4.56
CA TYR A 190 7.82 -0.57 3.67
C TYR A 190 7.48 0.50 2.65
N LEU A 191 7.30 0.08 1.40
CA LEU A 191 6.79 0.87 0.29
C LEU A 191 5.66 0.13 -0.41
N ALA A 192 4.64 0.85 -0.84
CA ALA A 192 3.62 0.34 -1.74
C ALA A 192 3.07 1.47 -2.62
N GLY A 193 2.52 1.10 -3.77
CA GLY A 193 1.79 2.03 -4.62
C GLY A 193 0.58 2.62 -3.87
N ASP A 194 0.29 3.89 -4.12
CA ASP A 194 -0.95 4.52 -3.69
C ASP A 194 -2.05 4.25 -4.72
N PRO A 195 -3.12 3.50 -4.38
CA PRO A 195 -4.22 3.28 -5.32
C PRO A 195 -5.01 4.57 -5.62
N ALA A 196 -4.96 5.59 -4.76
CA ALA A 196 -5.72 6.83 -4.93
C ALA A 196 -5.02 7.83 -5.87
N VAL A 197 -3.71 7.71 -6.06
CA VAL A 197 -2.91 8.64 -6.86
C VAL A 197 -2.08 7.84 -7.85
N GLN A 198 -2.31 8.05 -9.15
CA GLN A 198 -1.50 7.40 -10.18
C GLN A 198 -0.03 7.81 -10.03
N GLY A 199 0.85 6.82 -9.82
CA GLY A 199 2.27 7.06 -9.53
C GLY A 199 2.55 7.53 -8.09
N GLY A 200 1.53 7.58 -7.24
CA GLY A 200 1.69 7.86 -5.81
C GLY A 200 2.35 6.70 -5.08
N GLN A 201 3.03 7.03 -3.99
CA GLN A 201 3.75 6.07 -3.16
C GLN A 201 3.38 6.26 -1.70
N ARG A 202 3.23 5.14 -1.01
CA ARG A 202 3.07 5.07 0.43
C ARG A 202 4.32 4.47 1.04
N ALA A 203 4.75 5.04 2.16
CA ALA A 203 5.95 4.62 2.84
C ALA A 203 5.75 4.59 4.36
N LEU A 204 6.45 3.66 5.00
CA LEU A 204 6.41 3.46 6.44
C LEU A 204 7.79 3.02 6.94
N VAL A 205 8.14 3.51 8.13
CA VAL A 205 9.28 3.05 8.92
C VAL A 205 8.76 2.62 10.29
N ALA A 206 9.04 1.40 10.71
CA ALA A 206 8.68 0.91 12.03
C ALA A 206 9.90 0.35 12.75
N ASP A 207 10.13 0.82 13.98
CA ASP A 207 11.18 0.31 14.86
C ASP A 207 10.57 -0.68 15.85
N ARG A 208 11.05 -1.93 15.80
CA ARG A 208 10.73 -3.00 16.73
C ARG A 208 11.83 -3.10 17.78
N ARG A 209 11.49 -2.87 19.04
CA ARG A 209 12.41 -3.13 20.17
C ARG A 209 12.52 -4.63 20.44
N GLY A 210 13.63 -5.05 21.04
CA GLY A 210 13.76 -6.40 21.60
C GLY A 210 12.94 -6.58 22.88
N ALA A 211 13.06 -7.75 23.50
CA ALA A 211 12.37 -8.10 24.73
C ALA A 211 12.59 -7.11 25.89
N ASP A 212 13.77 -6.50 26.01
CA ASP A 212 14.07 -5.48 27.04
C ASP A 212 13.25 -4.19 26.84
N GLY A 213 12.80 -3.92 25.62
CA GLY A 213 11.84 -2.88 25.30
C GLY A 213 10.40 -3.38 25.26
N HIS A 214 10.11 -4.55 25.86
CA HIS A 214 8.82 -5.23 25.85
C HIS A 214 8.25 -5.48 24.44
N ASN A 215 9.13 -5.71 23.45
CA ASN A 215 8.74 -5.84 22.04
C ASN A 215 7.91 -4.65 21.52
N ALA A 216 8.09 -3.47 22.13
CA ALA A 216 7.39 -2.27 21.69
C ALA A 216 7.73 -1.97 20.24
N LEU A 217 6.69 -1.66 19.47
CA LEU A 217 6.80 -1.28 18.07
C LEU A 217 6.32 0.16 17.92
N THR A 218 7.17 1.01 17.35
CA THR A 218 6.81 2.40 17.02
C THR A 218 6.78 2.57 15.52
N ILE A 219 5.67 3.09 15.00
CA ILE A 219 5.46 3.21 13.56
C ILE A 219 5.43 4.67 13.13
N SER A 220 6.19 5.03 12.11
CA SER A 220 6.11 6.32 11.41
C SER A 220 5.62 6.07 10.00
N SER A 221 4.45 6.61 9.64
CA SER A 221 3.77 6.30 8.38
C SER A 221 3.35 7.56 7.63
N HIS A 222 3.46 7.55 6.31
CA HIS A 222 2.89 8.61 5.47
C HIS A 222 1.35 8.67 5.58
N GLU A 223 0.74 7.50 5.58
CA GLU A 223 -0.69 7.32 5.61
C GLU A 223 -1.20 6.87 6.99
N ALA A 224 -2.48 7.09 7.25
CA ALA A 224 -3.10 6.64 8.49
C ALA A 224 -3.23 5.10 8.51
N LEU A 225 -2.70 4.47 9.56
CA LEU A 225 -2.83 3.02 9.80
C LEU A 225 -4.01 2.66 10.71
N SER A 226 -4.78 3.66 11.16
CA SER A 226 -5.96 3.44 11.98
C SER A 226 -7.14 4.27 11.50
N THR A 227 -8.34 3.76 11.75
CA THR A 227 -9.62 4.44 11.60
C THR A 227 -10.45 4.32 12.88
N PRO A 228 -11.60 5.03 12.97
CA PRO A 228 -12.57 4.77 14.03
C PRO A 228 -12.99 3.30 14.14
N VAL A 229 -12.82 2.50 13.08
CA VAL A 229 -13.19 1.07 13.00
C VAL A 229 -11.98 0.14 13.23
N ILE A 230 -10.79 0.52 12.77
CA ILE A 230 -9.56 -0.27 12.95
C ILE A 230 -8.61 0.49 13.86
N LEU A 231 -8.52 0.07 15.12
CA LEU A 231 -7.51 0.57 16.04
C LEU A 231 -6.23 -0.23 15.84
N SER A 232 -5.18 0.42 15.32
CA SER A 232 -3.83 -0.16 15.33
C SER A 232 -3.48 -0.52 16.78
N ARG A 233 -3.06 -1.77 17.01
CA ARG A 233 -2.55 -2.20 18.31
C ARG A 233 -1.25 -1.50 18.70
N TRP A 234 -0.58 -0.87 17.74
CA TRP A 234 0.70 -0.20 17.90
C TRP A 234 0.56 1.31 17.77
N PRO A 235 1.28 2.08 18.61
CA PRO A 235 1.32 3.53 18.45
C PRO A 235 1.95 3.87 17.10
N TYR A 236 1.29 4.73 16.34
CA TYR A 236 1.81 5.25 15.08
C TYR A 236 1.74 6.77 15.05
N THR A 237 2.68 7.36 14.33
CA THR A 237 2.77 8.79 14.06
C THR A 237 2.64 9.00 12.56
N ARG A 238 1.72 9.88 12.15
CA ARG A 238 1.63 10.30 10.75
C ARG A 238 2.74 11.32 10.46
N VAL A 239 3.49 11.09 9.39
CA VAL A 239 4.63 11.92 8.99
C VAL A 239 4.49 12.24 7.50
N ALA A 240 4.82 13.46 7.06
CA ALA A 240 4.81 13.76 5.63
C ALA A 240 5.87 12.90 4.89
N LEU A 241 5.57 12.44 3.67
CA LEU A 241 6.47 11.56 2.92
C LEU A 241 7.90 12.15 2.78
N PRO A 242 8.11 13.43 2.41
CA PRO A 242 9.47 14.00 2.35
C PRO A 242 10.21 13.95 3.69
N LEU A 243 9.49 14.21 4.79
CA LEU A 243 10.08 14.15 6.13
C LEU A 243 10.45 12.72 6.53
N LEU A 244 9.72 11.71 6.07
CA LEU A 244 10.09 10.31 6.30
C LEU A 244 11.41 9.98 5.60
N TYR A 245 11.67 10.51 4.41
CA TYR A 245 12.94 10.34 3.70
C TYR A 245 14.07 11.13 4.36
N GLU A 246 13.82 12.36 4.78
CA GLU A 246 14.87 13.24 5.32
C GLU A 246 15.26 12.88 6.77
N ARG A 247 14.28 12.55 7.62
CA ARG A 247 14.46 12.50 9.07
C ARG A 247 14.54 11.10 9.66
N SER A 248 14.22 10.05 8.90
CA SER A 248 14.25 8.68 9.42
C SER A 248 15.64 8.12 9.64
N GLY A 249 16.68 8.73 9.04
CA GLY A 249 18.01 8.12 8.92
C GLY A 249 18.09 7.05 7.83
N TYR A 250 16.96 6.67 7.21
CA TYR A 250 16.87 5.66 6.16
C TYR A 250 16.58 6.23 4.77
N GLY A 251 16.68 7.55 4.59
CA GLY A 251 16.42 8.23 3.31
C GLY A 251 17.12 7.61 2.09
N PRO A 252 18.44 7.34 2.15
CA PRO A 252 19.15 6.66 1.06
C PRO A 252 18.57 5.28 0.73
N VAL A 253 18.22 4.50 1.76
CA VAL A 253 17.62 3.16 1.62
C VAL A 253 16.22 3.27 1.00
N LEU A 254 15.38 4.17 1.49
CA LEU A 254 14.03 4.40 0.96
C LEU A 254 14.06 4.83 -0.51
N ARG A 255 15.04 5.64 -0.93
CA ARG A 255 15.23 6.00 -2.35
C ARG A 255 15.55 4.79 -3.20
N GLN A 256 16.51 3.96 -2.78
CA GLN A 256 16.83 2.74 -3.53
C GLN A 256 15.68 1.73 -3.55
N MET A 257 14.96 1.59 -2.44
CA MET A 257 13.75 0.78 -2.39
C MET A 257 12.68 1.30 -3.37
N THR A 258 12.55 2.61 -3.54
CA THR A 258 11.61 3.23 -4.50
C THR A 258 11.98 2.94 -5.94
N GLU A 259 13.27 3.08 -6.28
CA GLU A 259 13.75 2.69 -7.61
C GLU A 259 13.48 1.21 -7.88
N LEU A 260 13.77 0.34 -6.91
CA LEU A 260 13.52 -1.09 -7.04
C LEU A 260 12.03 -1.42 -7.17
N ASP A 261 11.18 -0.78 -6.37
CA ASP A 261 9.72 -0.95 -6.41
C ASP A 261 9.17 -0.63 -7.80
N GLY A 262 9.62 0.48 -8.41
CA GLY A 262 9.22 0.85 -9.77
C GLY A 262 9.63 -0.18 -10.83
N GLU A 263 10.84 -0.73 -10.73
CA GLU A 263 11.31 -1.78 -11.64
C GLU A 263 10.52 -3.09 -11.50
N ILE A 264 10.22 -3.49 -10.26
CA ILE A 264 9.43 -4.69 -9.97
C ILE A 264 7.99 -4.52 -10.48
N GLN A 265 7.37 -3.37 -10.21
CA GLN A 265 6.02 -3.05 -10.66
C GLN A 265 5.93 -3.13 -12.19
N ALA A 266 6.87 -2.51 -12.90
CA ALA A 266 6.91 -2.55 -14.36
C ALA A 266 7.07 -3.99 -14.89
N ALA A 267 7.89 -4.81 -14.24
CA ALA A 267 8.09 -6.20 -14.63
C ALA A 267 6.84 -7.07 -14.35
N ASP A 268 6.15 -6.87 -13.22
CA ASP A 268 4.91 -7.59 -12.92
C ASP A 268 3.76 -7.20 -13.85
N GLU A 269 3.64 -5.91 -14.21
CA GLU A 269 2.69 -5.45 -15.23
C GLU A 269 2.96 -6.09 -16.60
N GLN A 270 4.21 -6.12 -17.03
CA GLN A 270 4.62 -6.79 -18.26
C GLN A 270 4.26 -8.28 -18.21
N ARG A 271 4.58 -8.98 -17.12
CA ARG A 271 4.25 -10.41 -16.91
C ARG A 271 2.74 -10.65 -17.03
N ARG A 272 1.92 -9.77 -16.44
CA ARG A 272 0.45 -9.88 -16.48
C ARG A 272 -0.13 -9.57 -17.86
N GLY A 273 0.51 -8.71 -18.65
CA GLY A 273 0.16 -8.44 -20.04
C GLY A 273 0.42 -9.60 -21.01
N VAL A 274 1.30 -10.55 -20.65
CA VAL A 274 1.56 -11.74 -21.47
C VAL A 274 0.44 -12.78 -21.27
N PRO A 275 -0.20 -13.32 -22.33
CA PRO A 275 -1.21 -14.37 -22.21
C PRO A 275 -0.70 -15.60 -21.44
N SER A 276 -1.53 -16.20 -20.59
CA SER A 276 -1.15 -17.31 -19.69
C SER A 276 -0.52 -18.51 -20.41
N TRP A 277 -0.92 -18.80 -21.64
CA TRP A 277 -0.37 -19.89 -22.46
C TRP A 277 1.10 -19.70 -22.89
N ARG A 278 1.66 -18.48 -22.77
CA ARG A 278 3.08 -18.18 -23.01
C ARG A 278 3.94 -18.14 -21.75
N ARG A 279 3.35 -18.26 -20.55
CA ARG A 279 4.07 -18.11 -19.27
C ARG A 279 4.78 -19.38 -18.78
N GLY A 280 4.58 -20.53 -19.44
CA GLY A 280 5.06 -21.84 -18.96
C GLY A 280 6.06 -22.55 -19.88
N ARG A 281 7.04 -21.84 -20.45
CA ARG A 281 8.19 -22.48 -21.12
C ARG A 281 9.49 -22.06 -20.46
#